data_AF-A0A6G0RUM2-F1
#
_entry.id   AF-A0A6G0RUM2-F1
#
_cell.length_a   1.000
_cell.length_b   1.000
_cell.length_c   1.000
_cell.angle_alpha   90.00
_cell.angle_beta   90.00
_cell.angle_gamma   90.00
#
_symmetry.space_group_name_H-M   'P 1'
#
loop_
_entity.id
_entity.type
_entity.pdbx_description
1 polymer ?
#
loop_
_entity_poly.entity_id
_entity_poly.type
_entity_poly.pdbx_seq_one_letter_code
_entity_poly.pdbx_strand_id
1 'polypeptide(L)'
;MTRFGLCVASAITAASWSRRTASHTWYVSFIKEGDGADDFIINFFTFLILYNNLVPILLCVSLNIIKMLQANRITPDANMVYIGTHAVARTPELNEELRQVEYVFDNKTCTLTSNIMEFRS
;
A
#
# COMPACT_ATOMS: atom_id res chain seq x y z
N MET A 1 -14.94 0.75 -13.32
CA MET A 1 -16.10 1.60 -12.97
C MET A 1 -15.77 2.67 -11.94
N THR A 2 -15.13 2.34 -10.81
CA THR A 2 -14.81 3.32 -9.73
C THR A 2 -13.94 4.49 -10.16
N ARG A 3 -12.90 4.25 -10.99
CA ARG A 3 -12.00 5.30 -11.50
C ARG A 3 -12.72 6.34 -12.37
N PHE A 4 -13.63 5.90 -13.23
CA PHE A 4 -14.45 6.81 -14.04
C PHE A 4 -15.36 7.67 -13.16
N GLY A 5 -15.97 7.09 -12.12
CA GLY A 5 -16.78 7.84 -11.15
C GLY A 5 -15.98 8.92 -10.41
N LEU A 6 -14.74 8.60 -9.99
CA LEU A 6 -13.84 9.57 -9.35
C LEU A 6 -13.44 10.72 -10.29
N CYS A 7 -13.13 10.42 -11.55
CA CYS A 7 -12.79 11.44 -12.55
C CYS A 7 -13.95 12.39 -12.83
N VAL A 8 -15.18 11.86 -12.92
CA VAL A 8 -16.38 12.68 -13.15
C VAL A 8 -16.66 13.57 -11.94
N ALA A 9 -16.57 13.02 -10.72
CA ALA A 9 -16.77 13.79 -9.50
C ALA A 9 -15.72 14.92 -9.34
N SER A 10 -14.45 14.63 -9.63
CA SER A 10 -13.38 15.64 -9.57
C SER A 10 -13.53 16.70 -10.67
N ALA A 11 -13.94 16.32 -11.89
CA ALA A 11 -14.20 17.26 -12.98
C ALA A 11 -15.41 18.18 -12.69
N ILE A 12 -16.49 17.65 -12.10
CA ILE A 12 -17.65 18.47 -11.65
C ILE A 12 -17.23 19.44 -10.54
N THR A 13 -16.44 18.96 -9.57
CA THR A 13 -15.95 19.79 -8.47
C THR A 13 -15.04 20.90 -8.99
N ALA A 14 -14.12 20.59 -9.91
CA ALA A 14 -13.25 21.56 -10.57
C ALA A 14 -14.04 22.60 -11.39
N ALA A 15 -15.05 22.17 -12.15
CA ALA A 15 -15.92 23.08 -12.89
C ALA A 15 -16.73 24.00 -11.96
N SER A 16 -17.23 23.47 -10.84
CA SER A 16 -17.96 24.25 -9.85
C SER A 16 -17.06 25.26 -9.11
N TRP A 17 -15.81 24.88 -8.83
CA TRP A 17 -14.80 25.73 -8.23
C TRP A 17 -14.37 26.84 -9.17
N SER A 18 -14.10 26.52 -10.45
CA SER A 18 -13.74 27.49 -11.48
C SER A 18 -14.79 28.60 -11.61
N ARG A 19 -16.09 28.23 -11.63
CA ARG A 19 -17.20 29.21 -11.67
C ARG A 19 -17.26 30.13 -10.45
N ARG A 20 -16.91 29.64 -9.26
CA ARG A 20 -16.93 30.43 -8.01
C ARG A 20 -15.70 31.32 -7.86
N THR A 21 -14.54 30.85 -8.30
CA THR A 21 -13.25 31.52 -8.15
C THR A 21 -12.91 32.48 -9.29
N ALA A 22 -13.59 32.38 -10.44
CA ALA A 22 -13.40 33.27 -11.59
C ALA A 22 -13.57 34.77 -11.28
N SER A 23 -14.30 35.12 -10.21
CA SER A 23 -14.48 36.50 -9.75
C SER A 23 -13.34 37.03 -8.89
N HIS A 24 -12.51 36.17 -8.28
CA HIS A 24 -11.59 36.55 -7.20
C HIS A 24 -10.09 36.36 -7.54
N THR A 25 -9.75 35.72 -8.67
CA THR A 25 -8.36 35.43 -9.08
C THR A 25 -8.02 36.08 -10.42
N TRP A 26 -7.39 37.26 -10.36
CA TRP A 26 -6.95 38.01 -11.54
C TRP A 26 -5.67 37.44 -12.20
N TYR A 27 -4.88 36.64 -11.47
CA TYR A 27 -3.59 36.10 -11.92
C TYR A 27 -3.70 34.73 -12.64
N VAL A 28 -4.89 34.10 -12.63
CA VAL A 28 -5.15 32.80 -13.26
C VAL A 28 -5.93 33.01 -14.57
N SER A 29 -5.46 33.94 -15.40
CA SER A 29 -6.12 34.30 -16.66
C SER A 29 -6.10 33.16 -17.69
N PHE A 30 -5.11 32.26 -17.61
CA PHE A 30 -4.95 31.11 -18.53
C PHE A 30 -6.11 30.09 -18.47
N ILE A 31 -6.83 30.01 -17.34
CA ILE A 31 -8.02 29.14 -17.19
C ILE A 31 -9.29 29.86 -17.68
N LYS A 32 -9.24 31.19 -17.81
CA LYS A 32 -10.41 32.02 -18.10
C LYS A 32 -10.62 32.27 -19.59
N GLU A 33 -9.64 31.98 -20.44
CA GLU A 33 -9.65 32.22 -21.88
C GLU A 33 -10.16 31.04 -22.73
N GLY A 34 -10.31 29.85 -22.15
CA GLY A 34 -10.84 28.67 -22.83
C GLY A 34 -12.37 28.58 -22.78
N ASP A 35 -12.99 27.99 -23.81
CA ASP A 35 -14.41 27.61 -23.75
C ASP A 35 -14.62 26.64 -22.58
N GLY A 36 -15.72 26.80 -21.82
CA GLY A 36 -15.96 26.01 -20.61
C GLY A 36 -16.08 24.51 -20.86
N ALA A 37 -16.35 24.11 -22.11
CA ALA A 37 -16.36 22.73 -22.55
C ALA A 37 -14.94 22.14 -22.71
N ASP A 38 -14.01 22.88 -23.33
CA ASP A 38 -12.63 22.43 -23.53
C ASP A 38 -11.90 22.26 -22.19
N ASP A 39 -12.12 23.20 -21.28
CA ASP A 39 -11.54 23.20 -19.95
C ASP A 39 -12.02 22.02 -19.10
N PHE A 40 -13.30 21.62 -19.27
CA PHE A 40 -13.85 20.43 -18.63
C PHE A 40 -13.22 19.14 -19.18
N ILE A 41 -13.01 19.06 -20.49
CA ILE A 41 -12.41 17.89 -21.15
C ILE A 41 -10.94 17.74 -20.73
N ILE A 42 -10.16 18.83 -20.73
CA ILE A 42 -8.75 18.84 -20.31
C ILE A 42 -8.62 18.40 -18.85
N ASN A 43 -9.45 18.96 -17.96
CA ASN A 43 -9.46 18.58 -16.55
C ASN A 43 -9.87 17.11 -16.36
N PHE A 44 -10.86 16.62 -17.10
CA PHE A 44 -11.28 15.22 -17.04
C PHE A 44 -10.15 14.25 -17.43
N PHE A 45 -9.48 14.49 -18.56
CA PHE A 45 -8.36 13.64 -18.98
C PHE A 45 -7.16 13.74 -18.02
N THR A 46 -6.90 14.93 -17.46
CA THR A 46 -5.85 15.12 -16.45
C THR A 46 -6.09 14.25 -15.21
N PHE A 47 -7.32 14.25 -14.66
CA PHE A 47 -7.69 13.39 -13.55
C PHE A 47 -7.71 11.90 -13.93
N LEU A 48 -8.09 11.57 -15.16
CA LEU A 48 -8.08 10.20 -15.66
C LEU A 48 -6.66 9.62 -15.71
N ILE A 49 -5.69 10.38 -16.23
CA ILE A 49 -4.28 9.97 -16.24
C ILE A 49 -3.75 9.85 -14.80
N LEU A 50 -4.07 10.84 -13.95
CA LEU A 50 -3.67 10.84 -12.55
C LEU A 50 -4.14 9.58 -11.82
N TYR A 51 -5.44 9.26 -11.87
CA TYR A 51 -5.99 8.11 -11.15
C TYR A 51 -5.65 6.76 -11.79
N ASN A 52 -5.36 6.71 -13.09
CA ASN A 52 -4.91 5.47 -13.74
C ASN A 52 -3.54 5.03 -13.20
N ASN A 53 -2.60 5.98 -13.08
CA ASN A 53 -1.26 5.70 -12.59
C ASN A 53 -1.16 5.69 -11.06
N LEU A 54 -1.89 6.56 -10.37
CA LEU A 54 -1.76 6.72 -8.92
C LEU A 54 -2.36 5.54 -8.15
N VAL A 55 -3.50 4.99 -8.58
CA VAL A 55 -4.19 3.92 -7.83
C VAL A 55 -3.32 2.65 -7.71
N PRO A 56 -2.70 2.11 -8.78
CA PRO A 56 -1.80 0.97 -8.67
C PRO A 56 -0.55 1.26 -7.83
N ILE A 57 0.06 2.44 -8.01
CA ILE A 57 1.28 2.81 -7.28
C ILE A 57 1.01 2.89 -5.77
N LEU A 58 -0.07 3.57 -5.38
CA LEU A 58 -0.45 3.70 -3.97
C LEU A 58 -0.76 2.34 -3.36
N LEU A 59 -1.55 1.49 -4.05
CA LEU A 59 -1.88 0.16 -3.55
C LEU A 59 -0.63 -0.70 -3.32
N CYS A 60 0.28 -0.72 -4.29
CA CYS A 60 1.53 -1.48 -4.17
C CYS A 60 2.39 -1.00 -3.00
N VAL A 61 2.60 0.31 -2.88
CA VAL A 61 3.39 0.90 -1.80
C VAL A 61 2.73 0.68 -0.44
N SER A 62 1.41 0.87 -0.33
CA SER A 62 0.68 0.61 0.91
C SER A 62 0.79 -0.84 1.36
N LEU A 63 0.69 -1.81 0.44
CA LEU A 63 0.86 -3.23 0.77
C LEU A 63 2.28 -3.52 1.29
N ASN A 64 3.31 -2.96 0.66
CA ASN A 64 4.69 -3.14 1.13
C ASN A 64 4.90 -2.52 2.53
N ILE A 65 4.30 -1.36 2.80
CA ILE A 65 4.34 -0.74 4.13
C ILE A 65 3.65 -1.63 5.17
N ILE A 66 2.47 -2.17 4.85
CA ILE A 66 1.75 -3.08 5.76
C ILE A 66 2.58 -4.31 6.07
N LYS A 67 3.20 -4.95 5.07
CA LYS A 67 4.10 -6.11 5.26
C LYS A 67 5.27 -5.76 6.17
N MET A 68 5.91 -4.62 5.97
CA MET A 68 7.01 -4.14 6.82
C MET A 68 6.54 -3.89 8.26
N LEU A 69 5.38 -3.28 8.45
CA LEU A 69 4.80 -3.06 9.79
C LEU A 69 4.50 -4.37 10.49
N GLN A 70 3.96 -5.36 9.79
CA GLN A 70 3.73 -6.69 10.35
C GLN A 70 5.03 -7.39 10.75
N ALA A 71 6.06 -7.36 9.89
CA ALA A 71 7.37 -7.91 10.21
C ALA A 71 8.00 -7.24 11.45
N ASN A 72 7.87 -5.91 11.58
CA ASN A 72 8.33 -5.16 12.74
C ASN A 72 7.60 -5.53 14.05
N ARG A 73 6.39 -6.10 13.97
CA ARG A 73 5.66 -6.58 15.14
C ARG A 73 6.11 -7.95 15.65
N ILE A 74 6.75 -8.76 14.80
CA ILE A 74 7.21 -10.12 15.16
C ILE A 74 8.43 -10.05 16.08
N THR A 75 9.38 -9.16 15.79
CA THR A 75 10.63 -9.06 16.55
C THR A 75 10.46 -8.77 18.05
N PRO A 76 9.60 -7.83 18.48
CA PRO A 76 9.36 -7.58 19.90
C PRO A 76 8.34 -8.53 20.56
N ASP A 77 7.86 -9.58 19.90
CA ASP A 77 6.89 -10.50 20.49
C ASP A 77 7.51 -11.30 21.65
N ALA A 78 6.95 -11.17 22.85
CA ALA A 78 7.42 -11.84 24.06
C ALA A 78 7.24 -13.37 24.03
N ASN A 79 6.32 -13.89 23.21
CA ASN A 79 6.08 -15.32 23.09
C ASN A 79 7.11 -16.03 22.19
N MET A 80 7.89 -15.25 21.42
CA MET A 80 8.87 -15.76 20.45
C MET A 80 10.31 -15.48 20.89
N VAL A 81 10.56 -15.45 22.20
CA VAL A 81 11.89 -15.21 22.80
C VAL A 81 12.38 -16.47 23.50
N TYR A 82 13.59 -16.91 23.18
CA TYR A 82 14.27 -18.01 23.86
C TYR A 82 15.64 -17.57 24.37
N ILE A 83 15.84 -17.63 25.69
CA ILE A 83 17.12 -17.30 26.37
C ILE A 83 17.72 -15.98 25.86
N GLY A 84 16.93 -14.91 25.83
CA GLY A 84 17.37 -13.58 25.38
C GLY A 84 17.56 -13.42 23.87
N THR A 85 17.28 -14.45 23.07
CA THR A 85 17.27 -14.36 21.60
C THR A 85 15.83 -14.19 21.11
N HIS A 86 15.56 -13.07 20.44
CA HIS A 86 14.27 -12.78 19.81
C HIS A 86 14.18 -13.43 18.42
N ALA A 87 12.97 -13.85 18.02
CA ALA A 87 12.69 -14.17 16.62
C ALA A 87 12.87 -12.92 15.75
N VAL A 88 13.55 -13.05 14.60
CA VAL A 88 13.81 -11.92 13.70
C VAL A 88 13.20 -12.21 12.32
N ALA A 89 12.24 -11.39 11.93
CA ALA A 89 11.69 -11.42 10.58
C ALA A 89 12.66 -10.73 9.60
N ARG A 90 13.38 -11.50 8.79
CA ARG A 90 14.39 -10.97 7.84
C ARG A 90 13.81 -10.56 6.49
N THR A 91 12.65 -11.09 6.12
CA THR A 91 12.02 -10.88 4.81
C THR A 91 10.53 -10.60 5.02
N PRO A 92 10.09 -9.33 4.96
CA PRO A 92 8.69 -8.95 5.20
C PRO A 92 7.70 -9.54 4.21
N GLU A 93 8.14 -9.86 2.99
CA GLU A 93 7.29 -10.41 1.93
C GLU A 93 6.74 -11.80 2.27
N LEU A 94 7.54 -12.60 2.98
CA LEU A 94 7.19 -13.98 3.35
C LEU A 94 6.12 -14.05 4.45
N ASN A 95 5.82 -12.94 5.14
CA ASN A 95 4.88 -12.97 6.25
C ASN A 95 3.46 -13.40 5.84
N GLU A 96 3.02 -13.06 4.62
CA GLU A 96 1.72 -13.51 4.10
C GLU A 96 1.77 -14.98 3.65
N GLU A 97 2.91 -15.42 3.12
CA GLU A 97 3.11 -16.81 2.69
C GLU A 97 3.13 -17.76 3.89
N LEU A 98 3.67 -17.32 5.04
CA LEU A 98 3.65 -18.07 6.30
C LEU A 98 2.23 -18.44 6.74
N ARG A 99 1.22 -17.62 6.42
CA ARG A 99 -0.19 -17.94 6.72
C ARG A 99 -0.73 -19.09 5.87
N GLN A 100 -0.11 -19.37 4.73
CA GLN A 100 -0.62 -20.30 3.71
C GLN A 100 0.22 -21.59 3.63
N VAL A 101 1.11 -21.82 4.60
CA VAL A 101 1.95 -23.02 4.63
C VAL A 101 1.11 -24.26 4.95
N GLU A 102 1.09 -25.23 4.03
CA GLU A 102 0.41 -26.52 4.19
C GLU A 102 1.40 -27.65 4.58
N TYR A 103 2.66 -27.55 4.15
CA TYR A 103 3.69 -28.56 4.39
C TYR A 103 4.91 -27.92 5.05
N VAL A 104 5.39 -28.53 6.14
CA VAL A 104 6.64 -28.18 6.81
C VAL A 104 7.61 -29.33 6.65
N PHE A 105 8.70 -29.10 5.93
CA PHE A 105 9.82 -30.04 5.87
C PHE A 105 10.78 -29.73 7.01
N ASP A 106 11.00 -30.71 7.89
CA ASP A 106 11.87 -30.54 9.05
C ASP A 106 13.10 -31.45 8.99
N ASN A 107 14.19 -31.00 9.61
CA ASN A 107 15.44 -31.74 9.72
C ASN A 107 15.53 -32.47 11.07
N LYS A 108 15.92 -33.74 11.06
CA LYS A 108 15.95 -34.57 12.28
C LYS A 108 16.99 -34.12 13.30
N THR A 109 18.17 -33.73 12.83
CA THR A 109 19.31 -33.39 13.70
C THR A 109 19.39 -31.88 13.87
N CYS A 110 19.61 -31.41 15.10
CA CYS A 110 19.69 -30.00 15.47
C CYS A 110 18.40 -29.17 15.31
N THR A 111 17.32 -29.71 14.73
CA THR A 111 15.97 -29.13 14.83
C THR A 111 15.08 -29.93 15.78
N LEU A 112 14.76 -31.20 15.44
CA LEU A 112 13.94 -32.05 16.33
C LEU A 112 14.70 -32.55 17.55
N THR A 113 16.00 -32.80 17.40
CA THR A 113 16.83 -33.30 18.49
C THR A 113 17.86 -32.25 18.90
N SER A 114 17.96 -32.01 20.20
CA SER A 114 18.97 -31.13 20.82
C SER A 114 20.39 -31.71 20.79
N ASN A 115 20.63 -32.77 19.99
CA ASN A 115 21.89 -33.49 19.88
C ASN A 115 22.51 -33.88 21.24
N ILE A 116 21.65 -34.23 22.20
CA ILE A 116 22.01 -34.74 23.53
C ILE A 116 21.40 -36.13 23.66
N MET A 117 22.21 -37.11 24.04
CA MET A 117 21.75 -38.50 24.24
C MET A 117 21.75 -38.83 25.73
N GLU A 118 20.56 -39.07 26.27
CA GLU A 118 20.36 -39.55 27.64
C GLU A 118 19.97 -41.03 27.61
N PHE A 119 20.69 -41.85 28.38
CA PHE A 119 20.32 -43.25 28.55
C PHE A 119 19.13 -43.33 29.52
N ARG A 120 17.94 -43.66 29.00
CA ARG A 120 16.77 -43.99 29.81
C ARG A 120 16.67 -45.50 29.96
N SER A 121 16.69 -45.97 31.20
CA SER A 121 16.44 -47.36 31.60
C SER A 121 14.96 -47.60 31.90
#